data_AF-A0A7X0CJ53-F1
#
_entry.id   AF-A0A7X0CJ53-F1
#
_cell.length_a   1.000
_cell.length_b   1.000
_cell.length_c   1.000
_cell.angle_alpha   90.00
_cell.angle_beta   90.00
_cell.angle_gamma   90.00
#
_symmetry.space_group_name_H-M   'P 1'
#
loop_
_entity.id
_entity.type
_entity.pdbx_description
1 polymer ?
#
loop_
_entity_poly.entity_id
_entity_poly.type
_entity_poly.pdbx_seq_one_letter_code
_entity_poly.pdbx_strand_id
1 'polypeptide(L)' 'MNEFDKNNYELWKWGIFYYNPNDPNVMVEKRSGLGWTFNFGHNVSLIIMGVILLTIIGTLLLSFGILKL' A
#
# COMPACT_ATOMS: atom_id res chain seq x y z
N MET A 1 -16.49 -17.23 6.67
CA MET A 1 -15.06 -16.90 6.83
C MET A 1 -14.94 -15.74 7.80
N ASN A 2 -13.91 -15.72 8.64
CA ASN A 2 -13.63 -14.56 9.49
C ASN A 2 -13.29 -13.37 8.57
N GLU A 3 -13.82 -12.17 8.86
CA GLU A 3 -13.52 -10.97 8.08
C GLU A 3 -12.05 -10.54 8.14
N PHE A 4 -11.29 -11.07 9.11
CA PHE A 4 -9.84 -10.88 9.25
C PHE A 4 -9.01 -12.08 8.75
N ASP A 5 -9.64 -13.06 8.10
CA ASP A 5 -8.92 -14.19 7.52
C ASP A 5 -8.05 -13.73 6.34
N LYS A 6 -6.73 -13.68 6.55
CA LYS A 6 -5.75 -13.29 5.53
C LYS A 6 -5.77 -14.17 4.28
N ASN A 7 -6.31 -15.38 4.37
CA ASN A 7 -6.47 -16.29 3.23
C ASN A 7 -7.75 -16.04 2.41
N ASN A 8 -8.64 -15.15 2.88
CA ASN A 8 -9.84 -14.78 2.14
C ASN A 8 -9.47 -13.99 0.86
N TYR A 9 -9.68 -14.61 -0.31
CA TYR A 9 -9.35 -14.03 -1.61
C TYR A 9 -10.12 -12.74 -1.92
N GLU A 10 -11.29 -12.51 -1.33
CA GLU A 10 -12.11 -11.31 -1.57
C GLU A 10 -11.45 -10.02 -1.04
N LEU A 11 -10.60 -10.18 -0.01
CA LEU A 11 -9.80 -9.09 0.58
C LEU A 11 -8.57 -8.75 -0.29
N TRP A 12 -8.20 -9.59 -1.26
CA TRP A 12 -7.01 -9.40 -2.10
C TRP A 12 -7.39 -9.03 -3.54
N LYS A 13 -7.41 -7.72 -3.83
CA LYS A 13 -7.69 -7.20 -5.18
C LYS A 13 -6.56 -7.58 -6.13
N TRP A 14 -6.95 -8.21 -7.25
CA TRP A 14 -6.05 -8.80 -8.24
C TRP A 14 -5.03 -9.79 -7.64
N GLY A 15 -5.30 -10.30 -6.43
CA GLY A 15 -4.38 -11.18 -5.71
C GLY A 15 -3.12 -10.51 -5.14
N ILE A 16 -3.01 -9.18 -5.21
CA ILE A 16 -1.79 -8.41 -4.86
C ILE A 16 -2.09 -7.38 -3.77
N PHE A 17 -3.18 -6.64 -3.88
CA PHE A 17 -3.50 -5.52 -3.00
C PHE A 17 -4.49 -5.94 -1.93
N TYR A 18 -4.10 -5.86 -0.67
CA TYR A 18 -5.00 -6.11 0.45
C TYR A 18 -5.93 -4.92 0.66
N TYR A 19 -7.23 -5.17 0.76
CA TYR A 19 -8.27 -4.16 0.97
C TYR A 19 -9.30 -4.69 1.97
N ASN A 20 -9.24 -4.18 3.20
CA ASN A 20 -10.22 -4.46 4.24
C ASN A 20 -10.47 -3.21 5.09
N PRO A 21 -11.58 -2.46 4.88
CA PRO A 21 -11.87 -1.27 5.67
C PRO A 21 -12.18 -1.59 7.15
N ASN A 22 -12.60 -2.83 7.47
CA ASN A 22 -12.88 -3.27 8.83
C ASN A 22 -11.61 -3.66 9.61
N ASP A 23 -10.50 -3.91 8.91
CA ASP A 23 -9.21 -4.20 9.52
C ASP A 23 -8.53 -2.91 9.99
N PRO A 24 -8.34 -2.69 11.31
CA PRO A 24 -7.72 -1.47 11.81
C PRO A 24 -6.23 -1.36 11.45
N ASN A 25 -5.59 -2.43 10.96
CA ASN A 25 -4.18 -2.41 10.62
C ASN A 25 -3.92 -1.68 9.30
N VAL A 26 -3.02 -0.70 9.34
CA VAL A 26 -2.53 0.04 8.15
C VAL A 26 -1.60 -0.83 7.29
N MET A 27 -0.86 -1.74 7.92
CA MET A 27 0.00 -2.71 7.24
C MET A 27 -0.31 -4.12 7.70
N VAL A 28 -0.28 -5.07 6.76
CA VAL A 28 -0.50 -6.49 7.01
C VAL A 28 0.57 -7.32 6.34
N GLU A 29 0.79 -8.53 6.83
CA GLU A 29 1.66 -9.50 6.16
C GLU A 29 1.09 -9.88 4.79
N LYS A 30 1.97 -10.11 3.82
CA LYS A 30 1.57 -10.64 2.52
C LYS A 30 1.02 -12.06 2.69
N ARG A 31 -0.07 -12.38 1.99
CA ARG A 31 -0.60 -13.76 1.96
C ARG A 31 0.36 -14.77 1.31
N SER A 32 1.28 -14.29 0.48
CA SER A 32 2.23 -15.12 -0.27
C SER A 32 3.60 -14.46 -0.29
N GLY A 33 4.63 -15.24 0.02
CA GLY A 33 6.01 -14.76 0.12
C GLY A 33 6.31 -14.06 1.45
N LEU A 34 7.45 -13.37 1.50
CA LEU A 34 7.92 -12.67 2.68
C LEU A 34 7.53 -11.18 2.66
N GLY A 35 7.30 -10.63 3.85
CA GLY A 35 7.13 -9.20 4.10
C GLY A 35 5.68 -8.75 4.25
N TRP A 36 5.49 -7.44 4.10
CA TRP A 36 4.23 -6.75 4.41
C TRP A 36 3.73 -5.97 3.20
N THR A 37 2.45 -5.60 3.26
CA THR A 37 1.79 -4.69 2.33
C THR A 37 0.90 -3.73 3.10
N PHE A 38 0.48 -2.64 2.45
CA PHE A 38 -0.50 -1.73 3.04
C PHE A 38 -1.92 -2.29 2.88
N ASN A 39 -2.77 -1.98 3.85
CA ASN A 39 -4.21 -2.12 3.72
C ASN A 39 -4.77 -0.91 2.97
N PHE A 40 -5.10 -1.11 1.69
CA PHE A 40 -5.65 -0.06 0.82
C PHE A 40 -7.11 0.30 1.15
N GLY A 41 -7.72 -0.34 2.15
CA GLY A 41 -9.01 0.05 2.71
C GLY A 41 -8.97 1.35 3.52
N HIS A 42 -7.77 1.87 3.84
CA HIS A 42 -7.60 3.03 4.72
C HIS A 42 -6.96 4.24 4.03
N ASN A 43 -7.47 5.42 4.34
CA ASN A 43 -6.93 6.69 3.85
C ASN A 43 -5.48 6.92 4.30
N VAL A 44 -5.12 6.47 5.50
CA VAL A 44 -3.74 6.61 6.03
C VAL A 44 -2.74 5.87 5.14
N SER A 45 -3.06 4.65 4.70
CA SER A 45 -2.23 3.88 3.76
C SER A 45 -2.03 4.63 2.44
N LEU A 46 -3.10 5.25 1.92
CA LEU A 46 -3.05 6.02 0.67
C LEU A 46 -2.19 7.28 0.82
N ILE A 47 -2.29 7.98 1.95
CA ILE A 47 -1.46 9.15 2.24
C ILE A 47 0.01 8.76 2.32
N ILE A 48 0.35 7.70 3.09
CA ILE A 48 1.73 7.21 3.21
C ILE A 48 2.28 6.83 1.83
N MET A 49 1.50 6.06 1.05
CA MET A 49 1.89 5.67 -0.31
C MET A 49 2.08 6.89 -1.22
N GLY A 50 1.17 7.87 -1.13
CA GLY A 50 1.26 9.12 -1.88
C GLY A 50 2.52 9.90 -1.55
N VAL A 51 2.86 10.05 -0.27
CA VAL A 51 4.11 10.71 0.16
C VAL A 51 5.33 9.97 -0.38
N ILE A 52 5.39 8.65 -0.25
CA ILE A 52 6.50 7.84 -0.77
C ILE A 52 6.66 8.04 -2.28
N LEU A 53 5.56 7.96 -3.04
CA LEU A 53 5.57 8.14 -4.49
C LEU A 53 6.00 9.57 -4.88
N LEU A 54 5.47 10.59 -4.21
CA LEU A 54 5.84 11.98 -4.45
C LEU A 54 7.31 12.25 -4.14
N THR A 55 7.84 11.66 -3.07
CA THR A 55 9.27 11.76 -2.75
C THR A 55 10.12 11.13 -3.85
N ILE A 56 9.80 9.90 -4.29
CA ILE A 56 10.54 9.21 -5.36
C ILE A 56 10.47 10.00 -6.67
N ILE A 57 9.29 10.45 -7.08
CA ILE A 57 9.12 11.22 -8.31
C ILE A 57 9.87 12.55 -8.20
N GLY A 58 9.73 13.25 -7.07
CA GLY A 58 10.41 14.51 -6.82
C GLY A 58 11.93 14.40 -6.90
N THR A 59 12.52 13.39 -6.24
CA THR A 59 13.97 13.17 -6.29
C THR A 59 14.46 12.81 -7.70
N LEU A 60 13.70 12.00 -8.44
CA LEU A 60 14.03 11.69 -9.83
C LEU A 60 13.99 12.95 -10.71
N LEU A 61 12.93 13.75 -10.64
CA LEU A 61 12.82 14.98 -11.42
C LEU A 61 13.94 15.99 -11.10
N LEU A 62 14.34 16.09 -9.83
CA LEU A 62 15.50 16.89 -9.42
C LEU A 62 16.81 16.35 -10.02
N SER A 63 17.01 15.03 -9.97
CA SER A 63 18.23 14.39 -10.49
C SER A 63 18.44 14.58 -12.00
N PHE A 64 17.34 14.67 -12.76
CA PHE A 64 17.37 14.93 -14.19
C PHE A 64 17.30 16.42 -14.55
N GLY A 65 17.32 17.32 -13.56
CA GLY A 65 17.24 18.77 -13.76
C GLY A 65 15.91 19.26 -14.33
N ILE A 66 14.87 18.42 -14.29
CA ILE A 66 13.52 18.72 -14.79
C ILE A 66 12.80 19.62 -13.79
N LEU A 67 12.97 19.36 -12.49
CA LEU A 67 12.52 20.24 -11.43
C LEU A 67 13.68 21.13 -10.97
N LYS A 68 13.47 22.45 -10.98
CA LYS A 68 14.37 23.43 -10.37
C LYS A 68 13.66 24.00 -9.15
N LEU A 69 14.20 23.74 -7.97
CA LEU A 69 13.74 24.33 -6.71
C LEU A 69 14.42 25.67 -6.47
#